data_AF-A0A960WLS9-F1
#
_entry.id   AF-A0A960WLS9-F1
#
_cell.length_a   1.000
_cell.length_b   1.000
_cell.length_c   1.000
_cell.angle_alpha   90.00
_cell.angle_beta   90.00
_cell.angle_gamma   90.00
#
_symmetry.space_group_name_H-M   'P 1'
#
loop_
_entity.id
_entity.type
_entity.pdbx_description
1 polymer ?
#
loop_
_entity_poly.entity_id
_entity_poly.type
_entity_poly.pdbx_seq_one_letter_code
_entity_poly.pdbx_strand_id
1 'polypeptide(L)'
;MNCVSKHKDAEKAYKKMPKEIRDSFDDFEEELKRKPITSLNSWNITALSGDRKFWKSKKAYRLRISDYRFVILQEKKKVYIITDAGSRGDVYKHMK
;
A
#
# COMPACT_ATOMS: atom_id res chain seq x y z
N MET A 1 15.87 -8.26 -4.69
CA MET A 1 15.21 -6.95 -4.83
C MET A 1 13.79 -7.17 -5.33
N ASN A 2 12.83 -6.50 -4.70
CA ASN A 2 11.43 -6.49 -5.10
C ASN A 2 11.17 -5.30 -6.02
N CYS A 3 10.23 -5.47 -6.94
CA CYS A 3 9.72 -4.41 -7.79
C CYS A 3 8.50 -3.78 -7.11
N VAL A 4 8.55 -2.47 -6.89
CA VAL A 4 7.45 -1.70 -6.29
C VAL A 4 7.03 -0.61 -7.28
N SER A 5 5.74 -0.55 -7.60
CA SER A 5 5.17 0.48 -8.48
C SER A 5 3.92 1.11 -7.87
N LYS A 6 3.59 2.33 -8.29
CA LYS A 6 2.41 3.07 -7.84
C LYS A 6 1.43 3.21 -9.00
N HIS A 7 0.15 2.92 -8.76
CA HIS A 7 -0.91 3.27 -9.70
C HIS A 7 -1.03 4.80 -9.82
N LYS A 8 -1.45 5.31 -10.99
CA LYS A 8 -1.51 6.77 -11.24
C LYS A 8 -2.34 7.52 -10.19
N ASP A 9 -3.43 6.93 -9.73
CA ASP A 9 -4.30 7.55 -8.72
C ASP A 9 -3.66 7.54 -7.33
N ALA A 10 -3.02 6.43 -6.96
CA ALA A 10 -2.24 6.34 -5.72
C ALA A 10 -1.08 7.35 -5.72
N GLU A 11 -0.41 7.53 -6.85
CA GLU A 11 0.68 8.51 -7.01
C GLU A 11 0.17 9.95 -6.85
N LYS A 12 -0.96 10.28 -7.47
CA LYS A 12 -1.61 11.59 -7.31
C LYS A 12 -2.01 11.86 -5.86
N ALA A 13 -2.56 10.86 -5.18
CA ALA A 13 -2.96 10.99 -3.79
C ALA A 13 -1.74 11.12 -2.87
N TYR A 14 -0.71 10.29 -3.05
CA TYR A 14 0.56 10.36 -2.35
C TYR A 14 1.18 11.76 -2.45
N LYS A 15 1.24 12.35 -3.65
CA LYS A 15 1.81 13.71 -3.87
C LYS A 15 1.09 14.81 -3.08
N LYS A 16 -0.18 14.62 -2.70
CA LYS A 16 -0.97 15.58 -1.91
C LYS A 16 -0.83 15.37 -0.40
N MET A 17 -0.17 14.30 0.04
CA MET A 17 -0.04 13.99 1.46
C MET A 17 0.98 14.89 2.16
N PRO A 18 0.83 15.09 3.48
CA PRO A 18 1.84 15.78 4.30
C PRO A 18 3.22 15.15 4.13
N LYS A 19 4.27 15.97 4.21
CA LYS A 19 5.65 15.54 4.02
C LYS A 19 6.02 14.37 4.93
N GLU A 20 5.69 14.44 6.21
CA GLU A 20 5.98 13.39 7.20
C GLU A 20 5.40 12.02 6.81
N ILE A 21 4.21 12.01 6.20
CA ILE A 21 3.56 10.79 5.73
C ILE A 21 4.25 10.26 4.48
N ARG A 22 4.68 11.15 3.58
CA ARG A 22 5.45 10.77 2.39
C ARG A 22 6.80 10.21 2.76
N ASP A 23 7.54 10.88 3.65
CA ASP A 23 8.85 10.44 4.13
C ASP A 23 8.74 9.06 4.79
N SER A 24 7.76 8.86 5.68
CA SER A 24 7.50 7.56 6.31
C SER A 24 7.13 6.48 5.28
N PHE A 25 6.38 6.84 4.24
CA PHE A 25 6.02 5.91 3.18
C PHE A 25 7.23 5.55 2.31
N ASP A 26 8.11 6.50 2.03
CA ASP A 26 9.31 6.29 1.22
C ASP A 26 10.30 5.36 1.96
N ASP A 27 10.43 5.51 3.28
CA ASP A 27 11.20 4.59 4.13
C ASP A 27 10.64 3.17 4.05
N PHE A 28 9.32 3.03 4.17
CA PHE A 28 8.64 1.75 3.99
C PHE A 28 8.87 1.16 2.59
N GLU A 29 8.79 1.99 1.54
CA GLU A 29 8.97 1.55 0.16
C GLU A 29 10.41 1.06 -0.08
N GLU A 30 11.41 1.73 0.48
CA GLU A 30 12.81 1.28 0.44
C GLU A 30 13.01 -0.05 1.15
N GLU A 31 12.39 -0.25 2.31
CA GLU A 31 12.40 -1.55 2.99
C GLU A 31 11.70 -2.64 2.17
N LEU A 32 10.55 -2.32 1.58
CA LEU A 32 9.78 -3.24 0.73
C LEU A 32 10.54 -3.63 -0.54
N LYS A 33 11.38 -2.75 -1.11
CA LYS A 33 12.28 -3.09 -2.22
C LYS A 33 13.35 -4.13 -1.81
N ARG A 34 13.73 -4.18 -0.54
CA ARG A 34 14.81 -5.05 -0.03
C ARG A 34 14.28 -6.36 0.51
N LYS A 35 13.14 -6.33 1.21
CA LYS A 35 12.60 -7.45 1.99
C LYS A 35 11.14 -7.74 1.61
N PRO A 36 10.68 -9.00 1.71
CA PRO A 36 9.27 -9.31 1.45
C PRO A 36 8.37 -8.63 2.49
N ILE A 37 7.17 -8.21 2.06
CA ILE A 37 6.21 -7.50 2.93
C ILE A 37 5.87 -8.24 4.22
N THR A 38 5.92 -9.58 4.20
CA THR A 38 5.66 -10.44 5.37
C THR A 38 6.76 -10.42 6.42
N SER A 39 7.90 -9.79 6.14
CA SER A 39 9.02 -9.62 7.08
C SER A 39 9.12 -8.20 7.65
N LEU A 40 8.23 -7.30 7.23
CA LEU A 40 8.20 -5.89 7.64
C LEU A 40 7.34 -5.71 8.91
N ASN A 41 7.73 -6.39 9.98
CA ASN A 41 6.94 -6.46 11.22
C ASN A 41 6.94 -5.15 12.03
N SER A 42 7.89 -4.24 11.76
CA SER A 42 7.95 -2.89 12.35
C SER A 42 6.85 -1.96 11.82
N TRP A 43 6.23 -2.31 10.71
CA TRP A 43 5.21 -1.51 10.06
C TRP A 43 3.80 -2.00 10.39
N ASN A 44 2.84 -1.07 10.48
CA ASN A 44 1.43 -1.41 10.72
C ASN A 44 0.77 -1.91 9.43
N ILE A 45 1.10 -3.15 9.06
CA ILE A 45 0.62 -3.82 7.86
C ILE A 45 -0.45 -4.82 8.26
N THR A 46 -1.60 -4.76 7.60
CA THR A 46 -2.68 -5.74 7.79
C THR A 46 -2.95 -6.44 6.47
N ALA A 47 -2.95 -7.76 6.45
CA ALA A 47 -3.43 -8.51 5.29
C ALA A 47 -4.94 -8.26 5.13
N LEU A 48 -5.38 -7.92 3.92
CA LEU A 48 -6.79 -7.72 3.60
C LEU A 48 -7.38 -9.05 3.13
N SER A 49 -8.37 -9.56 3.86
CA SER A 49 -9.21 -10.69 3.45
C SER A 49 -10.50 -10.13 2.84
N GLY A 50 -10.78 -10.42 1.57
CA GLY A 50 -12.02 -9.99 0.94
C GLY A 50 -12.15 -10.42 -0.51
N ASP A 51 -13.32 -10.96 -0.86
CA ASP A 51 -13.72 -11.41 -2.20
C ASP A 51 -14.10 -10.22 -3.10
N ARG A 52 -13.22 -9.22 -3.20
CA ARG A 52 -13.36 -8.19 -4.22
C ARG A 52 -13.01 -8.83 -5.55
N LYS A 53 -13.88 -8.66 -6.56
CA LYS A 53 -13.59 -9.06 -7.96
C LYS A 53 -12.18 -8.69 -8.42
N PHE A 54 -11.63 -7.59 -7.91
CA PHE A 54 -10.27 -7.09 -8.20
C PHE A 54 -9.12 -7.82 -7.49
N TRP A 55 -9.38 -8.49 -6.36
CA TRP A 55 -8.39 -9.17 -5.52
C TRP A 55 -8.40 -10.70 -5.69
N LYS A 56 -9.24 -11.22 -6.59
CA LYS A 56 -9.59 -12.65 -6.74
C LYS A 56 -8.43 -13.64 -6.94
N SER A 57 -7.19 -13.18 -7.07
CA SER A 57 -6.00 -14.04 -7.09
C SER A 57 -4.75 -13.43 -6.46
N LYS A 58 -4.86 -12.24 -5.85
CA LYS A 58 -3.71 -11.45 -5.39
C LYS A 58 -3.76 -11.25 -3.89
N LYS A 59 -2.61 -11.36 -3.22
CA LYS A 59 -2.52 -11.01 -1.80
C LYS A 59 -2.59 -9.49 -1.68
N ALA A 60 -3.57 -9.00 -0.92
CA ALA A 60 -3.75 -7.58 -0.67
C ALA A 60 -3.31 -7.26 0.77
N TYR A 61 -2.65 -6.13 0.92
CA TYR A 61 -2.16 -5.62 2.20
C TYR A 61 -2.58 -4.17 2.35
N ARG A 62 -2.77 -3.73 3.58
CA ARG A 62 -2.98 -2.34 3.95
C ARG A 62 -1.87 -1.91 4.88
N LEU A 63 -1.09 -0.92 4.46
CA LEU A 63 -0.20 -0.18 5.35
C LEU A 63 -0.98 0.98 5.97
N ARG A 64 -0.83 1.18 7.28
CA ARG A 64 -1.30 2.37 8.00
C ARG A 64 -0.11 3.21 8.44
N ILE A 65 -0.12 4.49 8.06
CA ILE A 65 0.80 5.52 8.55
C ILE A 65 -0.05 6.65 9.11
N SER A 66 -0.07 6.79 10.44
CA SER A 66 -0.96 7.74 11.13
C SER A 66 -2.44 7.54 10.70
N ASP A 67 -3.08 8.58 10.16
CA ASP A 67 -4.46 8.56 9.65
C ASP A 67 -4.59 8.14 8.18
N TYR A 68 -3.45 7.95 7.51
CA TYR A 68 -3.38 7.56 6.10
C TYR A 68 -3.25 6.05 5.94
N ARG A 69 -3.75 5.57 4.80
CA ARG A 69 -3.77 4.16 4.42
C ARG A 69 -3.27 4.02 3.00
N PHE A 70 -2.50 2.96 2.76
CA PHE A 70 -2.04 2.55 1.44
C PHE A 70 -2.46 1.12 1.19
N VAL A 71 -3.09 0.87 0.04
CA VAL A 71 -3.48 -0.47 -0.41
C VAL A 71 -2.39 -1.00 -1.34
N ILE A 72 -1.84 -2.16 -0.99
CA ILE A 72 -0.72 -2.78 -1.69
C ILE A 72 -1.18 -4.14 -2.18
N LEU A 73 -1.13 -4.35 -3.49
CA LEU A 73 -1.37 -5.64 -4.12
C LEU A 73 -0.05 -6.33 -4.44
N GLN A 74 0.05 -7.60 -4.08
CA GLN A 74 1.12 -8.48 -4.51
C GLN A 74 0.63 -9.31 -5.71
N GLU A 75 1.11 -8.99 -6.91
CA GLU A 75 0.76 -9.74 -8.14
C GLU A 75 1.56 -11.03 -8.29
N LYS A 76 2.85 -10.97 -7.97
CA LYS A 76 3.81 -12.09 -8.01
C LYS A 76 4.67 -12.04 -6.75
N LYS A 77 5.45 -13.09 -6.48
CA LYS A 77 6.27 -13.20 -5.24
C LYS A 77 7.08 -11.94 -4.90
N LYS A 78 7.56 -11.18 -5.89
CA LYS A 78 8.42 -10.00 -5.72
C LYS A 78 7.88 -8.72 -6.39
N VAL A 79 6.60 -8.68 -6.77
CA VAL A 79 5.99 -7.53 -7.45
C VAL A 79 4.87 -6.97 -6.59
N TYR A 80 5.04 -5.73 -6.16
CA TYR A 80 4.10 -5.00 -5.32
C TYR A 80 3.60 -3.76 -6.05
N ILE A 81 2.29 -3.56 -6.04
CA ILE A 81 1.64 -2.41 -6.67
C ILE A 81 0.84 -1.67 -5.61
N ILE A 82 1.18 -0.41 -5.37
CA ILE A 82 0.40 0.48 -4.50
C ILE A 82 -0.78 0.98 -5.34
N THR A 83 -1.97 0.44 -5.09
CA THR A 83 -3.15 0.70 -5.92
C THR A 83 -3.95 1.89 -5.45
N ASP A 84 -3.92 2.18 -4.14
CA ASP A 84 -4.70 3.26 -3.54
C ASP A 84 -3.96 3.85 -2.34
N ALA A 85 -4.17 5.13 -2.09
CA ALA A 85 -3.53 5.89 -1.03
C ALA A 85 -4.44 7.04 -0.59
N GLY A 86 -4.65 7.25 0.71
CA GLY A 86 -5.50 8.33 1.20
C GLY A 86 -5.78 8.30 2.69
N SER A 87 -6.59 9.25 3.16
CA SER A 87 -7.12 9.27 4.53
C SER A 87 -8.08 8.09 4.77
N ARG A 88 -8.50 7.85 6.02
CA ARG A 88 -9.55 6.84 6.31
C ARG A 88 -10.79 7.02 5.45
N GLY A 89 -11.27 8.25 5.28
CA GLY A 89 -12.49 8.51 4.53
C GLY A 89 -12.31 8.26 3.03
N ASP A 90 -11.14 8.58 2.48
CA ASP A 90 -10.94 8.59 1.04
C ASP A 90 -10.67 7.20 0.46
N VAL A 91 -9.92 6.33 1.16
CA VAL A 91 -9.64 4.97 0.70
C VAL A 91 -10.89 4.07 0.73
N TYR A 92 -11.86 4.36 1.60
CA TYR A 92 -13.10 3.58 1.70
C TYR A 92 -14.30 4.21 0.97
N LYS A 93 -14.18 5.42 0.40
CA LYS A 93 -15.29 6.09 -0.31
C LYS A 93 -15.74 5.34 -1.57
N HIS A 94 -14.79 4.73 -2.28
CA HIS A 94 -15.06 3.90 -3.47
C HIS A 94 -15.36 2.44 -3.12
N MET A 95 -15.56 2.12 -1.84
CA MET A 95 -15.80 0.76 -1.34
C MET A 95 -17.28 0.45 -1.05
N LYS A 96 -18.21 1.33 -1.48
CA LYS A 96 -19.65 1.05 -1.56
C LYS A 96 -20.01 0.37 -2.88
#